data_AF-A0A1I7VG16-F1
#
_entry.id   AF-A0A1I7VG16-F1
#
_cell.length_a   1.000
_cell.length_b   1.000
_cell.length_c   1.000
_cell.angle_alpha   90.00
_cell.angle_beta   90.00
_cell.angle_gamma   90.00
#
_symmetry.space_group_name_H-M   'P 1'
#
loop_
_entity.id
_entity.type
_entity.pdbx_description
1 polymer ?
#
loop_
_entity_poly.entity_id
_entity_poly.type
_entity_poly.pdbx_seq_one_letter_code
_entity_poly.pdbx_strand_id
1 'polypeptide(L)'
;MSDTIIKSAQPAKQKLEDLLDEVKAMDLTLPDQHLAVEGKQQQLELKRRTIEEKIRRLKLYVGTLGSINEKWSEYIQKQKNAQKRKQEEDKYADMVDSPKCLSR
;
A
#
# COMPACT_ATOMS: atom_id res chain seq x y z
N MET A 1 4.93 -16.49 -3.57
CA MET A 1 3.98 -15.44 -4.03
C MET A 1 3.63 -14.48 -2.91
N SER A 2 3.20 -14.96 -1.72
CA SER A 2 2.98 -14.10 -0.55
C SER A 2 4.20 -13.29 -0.12
N ASP A 3 5.35 -13.96 0.01
CA ASP A 3 6.60 -13.29 0.42
C ASP A 3 7.05 -12.25 -0.61
N THR A 4 6.73 -12.45 -1.89
CA THR A 4 7.02 -11.52 -2.97
C THR A 4 6.19 -10.24 -2.82
N ILE A 5 4.91 -10.36 -2.46
CA ILE A 5 4.01 -9.23 -2.24
C ILE A 5 4.45 -8.44 -0.99
N ILE A 6 4.80 -9.13 0.10
CA ILE A 6 5.31 -8.48 1.32
C ILE A 6 6.63 -7.75 1.03
N LYS A 7 7.58 -8.39 0.33
CA LYS A 7 8.85 -7.76 -0.07
C LYS A 7 8.63 -6.54 -0.98
N SER A 8 7.59 -6.56 -1.82
CA SER A 8 7.27 -5.41 -2.68
C SER A 8 6.74 -4.19 -1.93
N ALA A 9 6.17 -4.37 -0.73
CA ALA A 9 5.66 -3.28 0.12
C ALA A 9 6.76 -2.58 0.92
N GLN A 10 7.82 -3.30 1.29
CA GLN A 10 8.89 -2.81 2.16
C GLN A 10 9.51 -1.48 1.70
N PRO A 11 9.85 -1.28 0.40
CA PRO A 11 10.43 -0.02 -0.06
C PRO A 11 9.49 1.18 0.12
N ALA A 12 8.19 0.99 -0.13
CA ALA A 12 7.21 2.08 0.04
C ALA A 12 6.98 2.40 1.52
N LYS A 13 7.04 1.39 2.39
CA LYS A 13 6.96 1.57 3.85
C LYS A 13 8.16 2.35 4.39
N GLN A 14 9.39 1.96 4.02
CA GLN A 14 10.60 2.68 4.44
C GLN A 14 10.55 4.14 4.00
N LYS A 15 10.20 4.40 2.73
CA LYS A 15 10.07 5.77 2.22
C LYS A 15 9.03 6.62 2.94
N LEU A 16 7.98 6.01 3.51
CA LEU A 16 7.00 6.72 4.34
C LEU A 16 7.54 7.05 5.72
N GLU A 17 8.29 6.12 6.33
CA GLU A 17 8.98 6.36 7.61
C GLU A 17 10.01 7.49 7.45
N ASP A 18 10.83 7.43 6.41
CA ASP A 18 11.80 8.49 6.07
C ASP A 18 11.09 9.84 5.83
N LEU A 19 9.99 9.85 5.07
CA LEU A 19 9.20 11.06 4.80
C LEU A 19 8.59 11.63 6.09
N LEU A 20 8.17 10.78 7.02
CA LEU A 20 7.63 11.22 8.30
C LEU A 20 8.71 11.92 9.13
N ASP A 21 9.93 11.40 9.13
CA ASP A 21 11.06 12.03 9.82
C ASP A 21 11.48 13.33 9.14
N GLU A 22 11.48 13.39 7.81
CA GLU A 22 11.68 14.64 7.05
C GLU A 22 10.62 15.70 7.41
N VAL A 23 9.36 15.31 7.57
CA VAL A 23 8.27 16.23 7.95
C VAL A 23 8.42 16.70 9.40
N LYS A 24 8.82 15.83 10.33
CA LYS A 24 9.10 16.22 11.72
C LYS A 24 10.25 17.21 11.83
N ALA A 25 11.27 17.06 10.97
CA ALA A 25 12.43 17.95 10.93
C ALA A 25 12.17 19.27 10.17
N MET A 26 11.00 19.42 9.56
CA MET A 26 10.69 20.58 8.74
C MET A 26 10.43 21.82 9.60
N ASP A 27 11.19 22.88 9.36
CA ASP A 27 11.00 24.15 10.05
C ASP A 27 9.83 24.94 9.44
N LEU A 28 8.73 25.00 10.19
CA LEU A 28 7.51 25.76 9.86
C LEU A 28 7.34 27.02 10.72
N THR A 29 8.39 27.46 11.41
CA THR A 29 8.35 28.71 12.21
C THR A 29 7.93 29.91 11.38
N LEU A 30 7.41 30.96 12.01
CA LEU A 30 7.14 32.20 11.28
C LEU A 30 8.44 32.82 10.78
N PRO A 31 8.45 33.45 9.59
CA PRO A 31 9.55 34.27 9.14
C PRO A 31 9.91 35.34 10.18
N ASP A 32 11.20 35.65 10.31
CA ASP A 32 11.69 36.67 11.23
C ASP A 32 10.94 38.01 11.00
N GLN A 33 10.45 38.58 12.11
CA GLN A 33 9.70 39.83 12.11
C GLN A 33 10.55 41.00 11.61
N HIS A 34 11.88 40.92 11.73
CA HIS A 34 12.82 41.94 11.25
C HIS A 34 13.14 41.85 9.77
N LEU A 35 12.70 40.80 9.05
CA LEU A 35 12.89 40.70 7.61
C LEU A 35 12.03 41.71 6.83
N ALA A 36 12.59 42.18 5.72
CA ALA A 36 11.85 42.91 4.70
C ALA A 36 10.68 42.07 4.16
N VAL A 37 9.64 42.75 3.66
CA VAL A 37 8.41 42.11 3.18
C VAL A 37 8.71 41.10 2.06
N GLU A 38 9.58 41.42 1.10
CA GLU A 38 9.95 40.46 0.06
C GLU A 38 10.67 39.24 0.63
N GLY A 39 11.53 39.43 1.64
CA GLY A 39 12.24 38.34 2.32
C GLY A 39 11.28 37.39 3.04
N LYS A 40 10.26 37.94 3.71
CA LYS A 40 9.18 37.15 4.34
C LYS A 40 8.38 36.37 3.31
N GLN A 41 8.03 37.01 2.19
CA GLN A 41 7.27 36.37 1.12
C GLN A 41 8.05 35.22 0.47
N GLN A 42 9.36 35.40 0.21
CA GLN A 42 10.21 34.34 -0.33
C GLN A 42 10.32 33.14 0.61
N GLN A 43 10.45 33.36 1.92
CA GLN A 43 10.47 32.25 2.90
C GLN A 43 9.15 31.49 2.92
N LEU A 44 8.01 32.18 2.91
CA LEU A 44 6.69 31.54 2.88
C LEU A 44 6.45 30.77 1.58
N GLU A 45 6.88 31.33 0.45
CA GLU A 45 6.84 30.69 -0.86
C GLU A 45 7.66 29.38 -0.88
N LEU A 46 8.88 29.41 -0.31
CA LEU A 46 9.74 28.23 -0.19
C LEU A 46 9.11 27.17 0.72
N LYS A 47 8.57 27.58 1.88
CA LYS A 47 7.86 26.68 2.81
C LYS A 47 6.65 26.04 2.14
N ARG A 48 5.84 26.82 1.42
CA ARG A 48 4.72 26.30 0.63
C ARG A 48 5.15 25.25 -0.37
N ARG A 49 6.17 25.54 -1.18
CA ARG A 49 6.69 24.59 -2.18
C ARG A 49 7.20 23.30 -1.53
N THR A 50 7.87 23.42 -0.40
CA THR A 50 8.35 22.26 0.37
C THR A 50 7.18 21.42 0.87
N ILE A 51 6.14 22.03 1.45
CA ILE A 51 4.94 21.31 1.91
C ILE A 51 4.24 20.60 0.74
N GLU A 52 4.04 21.27 -0.39
CA GLU A 52 3.43 20.68 -1.58
C GLU A 52 4.22 19.47 -2.09
N GLU A 53 5.54 19.55 -2.03
CA GLU A 53 6.45 18.47 -2.38
C GLU A 53 6.28 17.25 -1.45
N LYS A 54 6.23 17.47 -0.12
CA LYS A 54 5.95 16.40 0.86
C LYS A 54 4.60 15.74 0.63
N ILE A 55 3.56 16.54 0.35
CA ILE A 55 2.21 16.03 0.04
C ILE A 55 2.22 15.15 -1.20
N ARG A 56 2.96 15.53 -2.25
CA ARG A 56 3.09 14.72 -3.48
C ARG A 56 3.78 13.39 -3.20
N ARG A 57 4.88 13.38 -2.45
CA ARG A 57 5.56 12.14 -2.03
C ARG A 57 4.65 11.24 -1.21
N LEU A 58 3.93 11.81 -0.24
CA LEU A 58 2.98 11.06 0.60
C LEU A 58 1.92 10.37 -0.24
N LYS A 59 1.28 11.10 -1.16
CA LYS A 59 0.28 10.55 -2.09
C LYS A 59 0.84 9.40 -2.92
N LEU A 60 2.07 9.53 -3.42
CA LEU A 60 2.73 8.49 -4.22
C LEU A 60 2.94 7.20 -3.41
N TYR A 61 3.50 7.31 -2.20
CA TYR A 61 3.83 6.13 -1.38
C TYR A 61 2.58 5.45 -0.83
N VAL A 62 1.58 6.22 -0.36
CA VAL A 62 0.28 5.68 0.04
C VAL A 62 -0.42 5.01 -1.14
N GLY A 63 -0.41 5.63 -2.33
CA GLY A 63 -0.97 5.03 -3.53
C GLY A 63 -0.30 3.70 -3.90
N THR A 64 1.03 3.64 -3.81
CA THR A 64 1.80 2.41 -4.05
C THR A 64 1.41 1.30 -3.07
N LEU A 65 1.32 1.61 -1.77
CA LEU A 65 0.87 0.65 -0.76
C LEU A 65 -0.58 0.21 -1.00
N GLY A 66 -1.46 1.13 -1.42
CA GLY A 66 -2.84 0.82 -1.79
C GLY A 66 -2.92 -0.21 -2.92
N SER A 67 -2.17 -0.01 -4.01
CA SER A 67 -2.11 -0.97 -5.13
C SER A 67 -1.52 -2.32 -4.72
N ILE A 68 -0.55 -2.35 -3.80
CA ILE A 68 0.00 -3.61 -3.28
C ILE A 68 -1.04 -4.33 -2.41
N ASN A 69 -1.79 -3.59 -1.59
CA ASN A 69 -2.85 -4.14 -0.75
C ASN A 69 -4.01 -4.73 -1.58
N GLU A 70 -4.35 -4.09 -2.69
CA GLU A 70 -5.34 -4.60 -3.65
C GLU A 70 -4.88 -5.94 -4.26
N LYS A 71 -3.64 -6.01 -4.76
CA LYS A 71 -3.04 -7.26 -5.27
C LYS A 71 -3.02 -8.37 -4.22
N TRP A 72 -2.74 -8.02 -2.95
CA TRP A 72 -2.77 -8.98 -1.85
C TRP A 72 -4.18 -9.52 -1.59
N SER A 73 -5.17 -8.63 -1.59
CA SER A 73 -6.59 -8.98 -1.42
C SER A 73 -7.09 -9.89 -2.54
N GLU A 74 -6.76 -9.57 -3.80
CA GLU A 74 -7.07 -10.42 -4.95
C GLU A 74 -6.41 -11.79 -4.86
N TYR A 75 -5.14 -11.84 -4.43
CA TYR A 75 -4.42 -13.09 -4.26
C TYR A 75 -5.11 -13.99 -3.22
N ILE A 76 -5.50 -13.45 -2.07
CA ILE A 76 -6.23 -14.17 -1.03
C ILE A 76 -7.57 -14.70 -1.58
N GLN A 77 -8.33 -13.87 -2.30
CA GLN A 77 -9.59 -14.31 -2.90
C GLN A 77 -9.40 -15.44 -3.91
N LYS A 78 -8.39 -15.34 -4.79
CA LYS A 78 -8.05 -16.39 -5.76
C LYS A 78 -7.71 -17.71 -5.06
N GLN A 79 -6.94 -17.66 -3.98
CA GLN A 79 -6.61 -18.85 -3.18
C GLN A 79 -7.86 -19.49 -2.55
N LYS A 80 -8.73 -18.68 -1.94
CA LYS A 80 -10.00 -19.15 -1.36
C LYS A 80 -10.89 -19.84 -2.40
N ASN A 81 -10.99 -19.26 -3.59
CA ASN A 81 -11.78 -19.82 -4.68
C ASN A 81 -11.16 -21.10 -5.26
N ALA A 82 -9.83 -21.18 -5.37
CA ALA A 82 -9.14 -22.39 -5.79
C ALA A 82 -9.34 -23.54 -4.78
N GLN A 83 -9.24 -23.25 -3.48
CA GLN A 83 -9.50 -24.23 -2.44
C GLN A 83 -10.94 -24.76 -2.47
N LYS A 84 -11.92 -23.86 -2.66
CA LYS A 84 -13.33 -24.26 -2.78
C LYS A 84 -13.56 -25.19 -3.97
N ARG A 85 -12.99 -24.87 -5.14
CA ARG A 85 -13.08 -25.72 -6.34
C ARG A 85 -12.50 -27.10 -6.10
N LYS A 86 -11.30 -27.18 -5.50
CA LYS A 86 -10.67 -28.46 -5.16
C LYS A 86 -11.54 -29.32 -4.24
N GLN A 87 -12.17 -28.70 -3.21
CA GLN A 87 -13.08 -29.41 -2.33
C GLN A 87 -14.36 -29.91 -3.03
N GLU A 88 -14.87 -29.18 -4.01
CA GLU A 88 -15.99 -29.62 -4.83
C GLU A 88 -15.58 -30.80 -5.73
N GLU A 89 -14.44 -30.70 -6.41
CA GLU A 89 -13.87 -31.79 -7.21
C GLU A 89 -13.63 -33.07 -6.39
N ASP A 90 -13.04 -32.96 -5.20
CA ASP A 90 -12.81 -34.09 -4.30
C ASP A 90 -14.13 -34.75 -3.87
N LYS A 91 -15.19 -33.96 -3.62
CA LYS A 91 -16.54 -34.49 -3.33
C LYS A 91 -17.16 -35.20 -4.52
N TYR A 92 -17.00 -34.66 -5.74
CA TYR A 92 -17.48 -35.31 -6.94
C TYR A 92 -16.76 -36.63 -7.20
N ALA A 93 -15.43 -36.68 -7.01
CA ALA A 93 -14.65 -37.91 -7.11
C ALA A 93 -15.12 -38.98 -6.10
N ASP A 94 -15.33 -38.60 -4.83
CA ASP A 94 -15.82 -39.52 -3.79
C ASP A 94 -17.22 -40.08 -4.09
N MET A 95 -18.10 -39.27 -4.70
CA MET A 95 -19.43 -39.74 -5.15
C MET A 95 -19.37 -40.70 -6.34
N VAL A 96 -18.37 -40.57 -7.22
CA VAL A 96 -18.17 -41.43 -8.40
C VAL A 96 -17.49 -42.74 -8.03
N ASP A 97 -16.54 -42.72 -7.09
CA ASP A 97 -15.80 -43.90 -6.61
C ASP A 97 -16.58 -44.68 -5.52
N SER A 98 -17.68 -44.11 -5.01
CA SER A 98 -18.55 -44.79 -4.05
C SER A 98 -19.22 -46.04 -4.67
N PRO A 99 -19.11 -47.23 -4.04
CA PRO A 99 -19.54 -48.53 -4.61
C PRO A 99 -21.06 -48.67 -4.82
N LYS A 100 -21.87 -47.67 -4.48
CA LYS A 100 -23.32 -47.66 -4.69
C LYS A 100 -23.73 -47.56 -6.17
N CYS A 101 -22.81 -47.26 -7.09
CA CYS A 101 -23.07 -47.27 -8.53
C CYS A 101 -22.86 -48.62 -9.23
N LEU A 102 -22.31 -49.63 -8.53
CA LEU A 102 -22.04 -50.98 -9.12
C LEU A 102 -23.11 -52.03 -8.76
N SER A 103 -24.24 -51.64 -8.19
CA SER A 103 -25.38 -52.53 -7.95
C SER A 103 -26.55 -52.13 -8.85
N ARG A 104 -26.49 -52.54 -10.12
CA ARG A 104 -27.64 -52.53 -11.03
C ARG A 104 -27.70 -53.83 -11.82
#